data_AF-A0A2N2SVX3-F1
#
_entry.id   AF-A0A2N2SVX3-F1
#
_cell.length_a   1.000
_cell.length_b   1.000
_cell.length_c   1.000
_cell.angle_alpha   90.00
_cell.angle_beta   90.00
_cell.angle_gamma   90.00
#
_symmetry.space_group_name_H-M   'P 1'
#
loop_
_entity.id
_entity.type
_entity.pdbx_description
1 polymer ?
#
loop_
_entity_poly.entity_id
_entity_poly.type
_entity_poly.pdbx_seq_one_letter_code
_entity_poly.pdbx_strand_id
1 'polypeptide(L)'
;HLGLAKDQYKVSFQSRLGRAKWLEPYTEPTLIAMGQAGVKRVDVICPAFTSDCLETLEEINMEGREAFLHAGGQEFHYIPCLNDDPAWITALSEITQQHLQGWPTQTPPDGAALAASRAAALALGAKQ
;
A
#
# COMPACT_ATOMS: atom_id res chain seq x y z
N HIS A 1 3.43 -5.04 14.93
CA HIS A 1 3.63 -3.60 14.65
C HIS A 1 5.11 -3.34 14.41
N LEU A 2 5.48 -2.69 13.31
CA LEU A 2 6.88 -2.40 12.94
C LEU A 2 7.52 -1.23 13.71
N GLY A 3 6.76 -0.56 14.58
CA GLY A 3 7.28 0.55 15.41
C GLY A 3 7.64 1.83 14.64
N LEU A 4 7.19 1.97 13.39
CA LEU A 4 7.49 3.13 12.55
C LEU A 4 6.70 4.37 12.98
N ALA A 5 7.40 5.51 13.08
CA ALA A 5 6.80 6.82 13.20
C ALA A 5 6.25 7.32 11.84
N LYS A 6 5.34 8.30 11.86
CA LYS A 6 4.64 8.79 10.65
C LYS A 6 5.57 9.37 9.58
N ASP A 7 6.73 9.88 9.98
CA ASP A 7 7.77 10.44 9.12
C ASP A 7 8.73 9.37 8.55
N GLN A 8 8.65 8.12 9.04
CA GLN A 8 9.50 7.02 8.60
C GLN A 8 8.90 6.22 7.44
N TYR A 9 7.68 6.52 7.01
CA TYR A 9 7.06 5.90 5.85
C TYR A 9 6.30 6.92 5.02
N LYS A 10 6.13 6.61 3.73
CA LYS A 10 5.34 7.42 2.81
C LYS A 10 4.50 6.50 1.94
N VAL A 11 3.25 6.89 1.72
CA VAL A 11 2.34 6.21 0.80
C VAL A 11 2.32 6.99 -0.52
N SER A 12 2.50 6.28 -1.62
CA SER A 12 2.43 6.81 -2.98
C SER A 12 1.69 5.84 -3.90
N PHE A 13 1.35 6.30 -5.09
CA PHE A 13 0.49 5.59 -6.04
C PHE A 13 1.22 5.36 -7.36
N GLN A 14 1.10 4.14 -7.89
CA GLN A 14 1.71 3.69 -9.15
C GLN A 14 0.66 3.53 -10.26
N SER A 15 1.10 3.10 -11.45
CA SER A 15 0.27 2.72 -12.59
C SER A 15 -0.75 3.80 -13.01
N ARG A 16 -0.26 4.79 -13.75
CA ARG A 16 -1.08 5.87 -14.33
C ARG A 16 -1.45 5.51 -15.76
N LEU A 17 -2.74 5.43 -16.06
CA LEU A 17 -3.23 5.21 -17.42
C LEU A 17 -3.84 6.48 -18.01
N GLY A 18 -3.39 6.84 -19.22
CA GLY A 18 -3.91 8.00 -19.94
C GLY A 18 -3.49 9.35 -19.37
N ARG A 19 -4.16 10.42 -19.82
CA ARG A 19 -3.77 11.82 -19.55
C ARG A 19 -4.48 12.45 -18.35
N ALA A 20 -5.44 11.74 -17.75
CA ALA A 20 -6.19 12.23 -16.61
C ALA A 20 -5.29 12.29 -15.37
N LYS A 21 -5.60 13.19 -14.44
CA LYS A 21 -4.92 13.25 -13.15
C LYS A 21 -5.38 12.08 -12.27
N TRP A 22 -4.43 11.30 -11.77
CA TRP A 22 -4.66 10.19 -10.86
C TRP A 22 -4.37 10.60 -9.41
N LEU A 23 -4.62 9.68 -8.47
CA LEU A 23 -4.34 9.90 -7.06
C LEU A 23 -2.84 10.11 -6.80
N GLU A 24 -2.52 11.11 -5.99
CA GLU A 24 -1.16 11.56 -5.68
C GLU A 24 -0.82 11.32 -4.20
N PRO A 25 0.46 11.20 -3.84
CA PRO A 25 1.66 11.41 -4.68
C PRO A 25 2.04 10.20 -5.54
N TYR A 26 2.64 10.42 -6.70
CA TYR A 26 3.11 9.34 -7.58
C TYR A 26 4.41 8.70 -7.08
N THR A 27 4.55 7.39 -7.26
CA THR A 27 5.68 6.62 -6.71
C THR A 27 7.03 7.02 -7.30
N GLU A 28 7.22 6.98 -8.61
CA GLU A 28 8.52 7.30 -9.24
C GLU A 28 8.99 8.75 -8.92
N PRO A 29 8.17 9.82 -9.10
CA PRO A 29 8.56 11.17 -8.68
C PRO A 29 8.87 11.27 -7.18
N THR A 30 8.18 10.50 -6.34
CA THR A 30 8.45 10.46 -4.90
C THR A 30 9.83 9.86 -4.61
N LEU A 31 10.18 8.75 -5.27
CA LEU A 31 11.48 8.11 -5.14
C LEU A 31 12.63 9.02 -5.60
N ILE A 32 12.46 9.69 -6.76
CA ILE A 32 13.43 10.67 -7.25
C ILE A 32 13.63 11.79 -6.23
N ALA A 33 12.54 12.38 -5.72
CA ALA A 33 12.61 13.45 -4.74
C ALA A 33 13.29 13.01 -3.44
N MET A 34 13.06 11.76 -3.00
CA MET A 34 13.72 11.20 -1.81
C MET A 34 15.22 11.02 -2.03
N GLY A 35 15.65 10.49 -3.17
CA GLY A 35 17.07 10.37 -3.52
C GLY A 35 17.76 11.74 -3.55
N GLN A 36 17.14 12.72 -4.21
CA GLN A 36 17.64 14.10 -4.29
C GLN A 36 17.72 14.78 -2.92
N ALA A 37 16.82 14.44 -1.99
CA ALA A 37 16.83 14.92 -0.61
C ALA A 37 17.86 14.22 0.28
N GLY A 38 18.64 13.28 -0.25
CA GLY A 38 19.71 12.58 0.47
C GLY A 38 19.23 11.35 1.26
N VAL A 39 18.01 10.85 1.00
CA VAL A 39 17.58 9.56 1.54
C VAL A 39 18.46 8.48 0.93
N LYS A 40 19.22 7.77 1.78
CA LYS A 40 20.18 6.76 1.32
C LYS A 40 19.53 5.43 1.01
N ARG A 41 18.48 5.06 1.76
CA ARG A 41 17.83 3.75 1.62
C ARG A 41 16.32 3.88 1.62
N VAL A 42 15.67 3.06 0.78
CA VAL A 42 14.23 2.80 0.85
C VAL A 42 13.97 1.29 0.88
N ASP A 43 13.00 0.89 1.70
CA ASP A 43 12.40 -0.44 1.72
C ASP A 43 10.94 -0.28 1.19
N VAL A 44 10.62 -0.94 0.09
CA VAL A 44 9.38 -0.74 -0.68
C VAL A 44 8.50 -1.99 -0.65
N ILE A 45 7.23 -1.81 -0.31
CA ILE A 45 6.17 -2.83 -0.36
C ILE A 45 5.06 -2.40 -1.33
N CYS A 46 4.39 -3.37 -1.94
CA CYS A 46 3.22 -3.17 -2.80
C CYS A 46 1.96 -3.76 -2.14
N PRO A 47 1.42 -3.15 -1.06
CA PRO A 47 0.38 -3.78 -0.22
C PRO A 47 -0.99 -3.94 -0.91
N ALA A 48 -1.18 -3.33 -2.08
CA ALA A 48 -2.37 -3.52 -2.90
C ALA A 48 -2.36 -4.85 -3.68
N PHE A 49 -1.23 -5.58 -3.68
CA PHE A 49 -1.07 -6.86 -4.36
C PHE A 49 -0.69 -7.95 -3.35
N THR A 50 -1.29 -9.13 -3.51
CA THR A 50 -0.94 -10.32 -2.72
C THR A 50 0.13 -11.17 -3.40
N SER A 51 0.33 -10.99 -4.71
CA SER A 51 1.28 -11.75 -5.51
C SER A 51 2.02 -10.82 -6.46
N ASP A 52 3.28 -11.14 -6.73
CA ASP A 52 4.10 -10.35 -7.65
C ASP A 52 3.56 -10.47 -9.09
N CYS A 53 3.47 -9.32 -9.75
CA CYS A 53 3.05 -9.16 -11.13
C CYS A 53 3.96 -8.16 -11.86
N LEU A 54 3.65 -7.86 -13.12
CA LEU A 54 4.43 -6.95 -13.96
C LEU A 54 4.60 -5.59 -13.28
N GLU A 55 3.51 -5.04 -12.75
CA GLU A 55 3.47 -3.75 -12.07
C GLU A 55 4.37 -3.71 -10.83
N THR A 56 4.57 -4.84 -10.15
CA THR A 56 5.44 -4.89 -8.96
C THR A 56 6.90 -5.14 -9.30
N LEU A 57 7.18 -5.98 -10.29
CA LEU A 57 8.54 -6.38 -10.62
C LEU A 57 9.21 -5.40 -11.57
N GLU A 58 8.50 -4.99 -12.62
CA GLU A 58 9.03 -4.07 -13.63
C GLU A 58 8.90 -2.61 -13.16
N GLU A 59 7.68 -2.10 -12.95
CA GLU A 59 7.49 -0.67 -12.62
C GLU A 59 8.13 -0.30 -11.26
N ILE A 60 8.05 -1.16 -10.24
CA ILE A 60 8.58 -0.84 -8.90
C ILE A 60 10.00 -1.34 -8.70
N ASN A 61 10.24 -2.64 -8.82
CA ASN A 61 11.54 -3.20 -8.45
C ASN A 61 12.65 -2.93 -9.49
N MET A 62 12.30 -2.63 -10.75
CA MET A 62 13.25 -2.24 -11.79
C MET A 62 13.24 -0.72 -12.02
N GLU A 63 12.15 -0.15 -12.55
CA GLU A 63 12.11 1.26 -12.94
C GLU A 63 12.19 2.19 -11.72
N GLY A 64 11.36 1.95 -10.69
CA GLY A 64 11.40 2.73 -9.45
C GLY A 64 12.75 2.65 -8.73
N ARG A 65 13.36 1.46 -8.71
CA ARG A 65 14.73 1.25 -8.21
C ARG A 65 15.73 2.10 -8.97
N GLU A 66 15.73 2.03 -10.30
CA GLU A 66 16.63 2.79 -11.15
C GLU A 66 16.47 4.30 -10.91
N ALA A 67 15.22 4.78 -10.86
CA ALA A 67 14.90 6.18 -10.59
C ALA A 67 15.44 6.66 -9.23
N PHE A 68 15.30 5.87 -8.17
CA PHE A 68 15.83 6.20 -6.84
C PHE A 68 17.37 6.27 -6.81
N LEU A 69 18.03 5.25 -7.39
CA LEU A 69 19.49 5.15 -7.39
C LEU A 69 20.13 6.24 -8.25
N HIS A 70 19.59 6.52 -9.44
CA HIS A 70 20.04 7.62 -10.29
C HIS A 70 19.83 8.99 -9.66
N ALA A 71 18.83 9.14 -8.78
CA ALA A 71 18.57 10.38 -8.07
C ALA A 71 19.51 10.63 -6.86
N GLY A 72 20.43 9.71 -6.56
CA GLY A 72 21.40 9.84 -5.46
C GLY A 72 21.12 8.92 -4.25
N GLY A 73 20.07 8.09 -4.32
CA GLY A 73 19.86 6.99 -3.40
C GLY A 73 20.96 5.92 -3.49
N GLN A 74 21.13 5.11 -2.45
CA GLN A 74 22.22 4.12 -2.36
C GLN A 74 21.69 2.68 -2.30
N GLU A 75 20.64 2.45 -1.52
CA GLU A 75 20.06 1.11 -1.30
C GLU A 75 18.56 1.12 -1.58
N PHE A 76 18.11 0.19 -2.40
CA PHE A 76 16.69 -0.03 -2.68
C PHE A 76 16.36 -1.49 -2.39
N HIS A 77 15.48 -1.73 -1.43
CA HIS A 77 14.99 -3.07 -1.14
C HIS A 77 13.53 -3.18 -1.55
N TYR A 78 13.28 -4.04 -2.52
CA TYR A 78 11.93 -4.48 -2.79
C TYR A 78 11.60 -5.64 -1.84
N ILE A 79 10.50 -5.52 -1.12
CA ILE A 79 9.94 -6.58 -0.28
C ILE A 79 8.89 -7.29 -1.14
N PRO A 80 9.10 -8.58 -1.48
CA PRO A 80 8.17 -9.33 -2.31
C PRO A 80 6.75 -9.34 -1.76
N CYS A 81 5.79 -9.51 -2.65
CA CYS A 81 4.42 -9.79 -2.25
C CYS A 81 4.34 -11.12 -1.47
N LEU A 82 3.18 -11.38 -0.86
CA LEU A 82 2.98 -12.59 -0.04
C LEU A 82 3.17 -13.88 -0.84
N ASN A 83 2.84 -13.87 -2.15
CA ASN A 83 3.05 -15.00 -3.06
C ASN A 83 2.50 -16.33 -2.48
N ASP A 84 3.36 -17.33 -2.34
CA ASP A 84 3.06 -18.66 -1.81
C ASP A 84 3.45 -18.82 -0.33
N ASP A 85 3.62 -17.72 0.41
CA ASP A 85 3.92 -17.75 1.84
C ASP A 85 2.88 -18.59 2.60
N PRO A 86 3.30 -19.65 3.33
CA PRO A 86 2.38 -20.54 4.03
C PRO A 86 1.50 -19.84 5.07
N ALA A 87 2.00 -18.78 5.71
CA ALA A 87 1.21 -18.02 6.69
C ALA A 87 0.11 -17.22 5.99
N TRP A 88 0.39 -16.66 4.81
CA TRP A 88 -0.65 -16.02 3.99
C TRP A 88 -1.72 -17.01 3.53
N ILE A 89 -1.32 -18.17 3.02
CA ILE A 89 -2.26 -19.23 2.59
C ILE A 89 -3.13 -19.69 3.76
N THR A 90 -2.53 -19.84 4.95
CA THR A 90 -3.25 -20.19 6.18
C THR A 90 -4.26 -19.10 6.55
N ALA A 91 -3.85 -17.84 6.57
CA ALA A 91 -4.74 -16.71 6.86
C ALA A 91 -5.91 -16.61 5.86
N LEU A 92 -5.65 -16.81 4.57
CA LEU A 92 -6.70 -16.83 3.55
C LEU A 92 -7.69 -18.00 3.75
N SER A 93 -7.19 -19.16 4.15
CA SER A 93 -8.02 -20.31 4.51
C SER A 93 -8.90 -20.02 5.72
N GLU A 94 -8.35 -19.41 6.77
CA GLU A 94 -9.11 -19.01 7.96
C GLU A 94 -10.21 -18.00 7.65
N ILE A 95 -9.89 -16.96 6.88
CA ILE A 95 -10.87 -15.96 6.40
C ILE A 95 -11.98 -16.67 5.60
N THR A 96 -11.60 -17.56 4.68
CA THR A 96 -12.55 -18.33 3.87
C THR A 96 -13.46 -19.19 4.74
N GLN A 97 -12.89 -19.94 5.69
CA GLN A 97 -13.65 -20.77 6.63
C GLN A 97 -14.63 -19.96 7.48
N GLN A 98 -14.22 -18.78 7.96
CA GLN A 98 -15.11 -17.85 8.67
C GLN A 98 -16.29 -17.45 7.78
N HIS A 99 -16.03 -17.08 6.53
CA HIS A 99 -17.07 -16.61 5.62
C HIS A 99 -17.96 -17.73 5.05
N LEU A 100 -17.49 -18.98 5.04
CA LEU A 100 -18.31 -20.15 4.68
C LEU A 100 -19.36 -20.50 5.74
N GLN A 101 -19.27 -19.94 6.96
CA GLN A 101 -20.27 -20.15 8.03
C GLN A 101 -21.59 -19.39 7.79
N GLY A 102 -21.66 -18.59 6.73
CA GLY A 102 -22.86 -17.84 6.34
C GLY A 102 -22.71 -16.34 6.55
N TRP A 103 -23.39 -15.56 5.71
CA TRP A 103 -23.33 -14.10 5.74
C TRP A 103 -24.67 -13.55 6.22
N PRO A 104 -24.69 -12.69 7.26
CA PRO A 104 -25.90 -12.01 7.65
C PRO A 104 -26.26 -10.94 6.61
N THR A 105 -27.10 -11.28 5.65
CA THR A 105 -27.54 -10.36 4.58
C THR A 105 -28.70 -9.46 4.98
N GLN A 106 -29.29 -9.68 6.15
CA GLN A 106 -30.43 -8.92 6.68
C GLN A 106 -30.16 -8.28 8.04
N THR A 107 -28.91 -8.31 8.52
CA THR A 107 -28.59 -7.65 9.78
C THR A 107 -28.64 -6.14 9.58
N PRO A 108 -29.49 -5.42 10.35
CA PRO A 108 -29.52 -3.97 10.27
C PRO A 108 -28.15 -3.39 10.63
N PRO A 109 -27.71 -2.30 9.98
CA PRO A 109 -26.41 -1.71 10.24
C PRO A 109 -26.26 -1.34 11.72
N ASP A 110 -25.08 -1.60 12.28
CA ASP A 110 -24.75 -1.15 13.63
C ASP A 110 -24.58 0.38 13.63
N GLY A 111 -25.57 1.07 14.21
CA GLY A 111 -25.57 2.53 14.29
C GLY A 111 -24.40 3.10 15.08
N ALA A 112 -23.89 2.38 16.09
CA ALA A 112 -22.71 2.80 16.85
C ALA A 112 -21.44 2.68 16.00
N ALA A 113 -21.28 1.58 15.26
CA ALA A 113 -20.17 1.41 14.33
C ALA A 113 -20.18 2.45 13.20
N LEU A 114 -21.37 2.77 12.66
CA LEU A 114 -21.53 3.83 11.66
C LEU A 114 -21.17 5.21 12.21
N ALA A 115 -21.61 5.54 13.43
CA ALA A 115 -21.27 6.80 14.08
C ALA A 115 -19.77 6.92 14.35
N ALA A 116 -19.13 5.83 14.80
CA ALA A 116 -17.68 5.78 15.01
C ALA A 116 -16.90 5.95 13.70
N SER A 117 -17.30 5.24 12.64
CA SER A 117 -16.71 5.38 11.30
C SER A 117 -16.83 6.81 10.77
N ARG A 118 -18.01 7.43 10.91
CA ARG A 118 -18.25 8.83 10.54
C ARG A 118 -17.35 9.78 11.34
N ALA A 119 -17.24 9.60 12.65
CA ALA A 119 -16.40 10.45 13.49
C ALA A 119 -14.92 10.36 13.09
N ALA A 120 -14.42 9.15 12.80
CA ALA A 120 -13.06 8.94 12.31
C ALA A 120 -12.83 9.61 10.95
N ALA A 121 -13.78 9.48 10.01
CA ALA A 121 -13.70 10.14 8.71
C ALA A 121 -13.65 11.67 8.82
N LEU A 122 -14.50 12.27 9.68
CA LEU A 122 -14.49 13.71 9.94
C LEU A 122 -13.17 14.16 10.58
N ALA A 123 -12.62 13.39 11.52
CA ALA A 123 -11.31 13.68 12.13
C ALA A 123 -10.16 13.62 11.12
N LEU A 124 -10.31 12.84 10.04
CA LEU A 124 -9.37 12.74 8.92
C LEU A 124 -9.65 13.76 7.79
N GLY A 125 -10.62 14.65 7.96
CA GLY A 125 -10.90 15.76 7.04
C GLY A 125 -11.99 15.50 5.99
N ALA A 126 -12.79 14.45 6.14
CA ALA A 126 -13.99 14.28 5.31
C ALA A 126 -14.98 15.43 5.52
N LYS A 127 -15.70 15.80 4.46
CA LYS A 127 -16.78 16.81 4.54
C LYS A 127 -18.09 16.12 4.98
N GLN A 128 -18.90 16.84 5.75
CA GLN A 128 -20.26 16.41 6.10
C GLN A 128 -21.18 16.37 4.88
#